data_AF-A0A4Q4D0Y6-F1
#
_entry.id   AF-A0A4Q4D0Y6-F1
#
_cell.length_a   1.000
_cell.length_b   1.000
_cell.length_c   1.000
_cell.angle_alpha   90.00
_cell.angle_beta   90.00
_cell.angle_gamma   90.00
#
_symmetry.space_group_name_H-M   'P 1'
#
loop_
_entity.id
_entity.type
_entity.pdbx_description
1 polymer ?
#
loop_
_entity_poly.entity_id
_entity_poly.type
_entity_poly.pdbx_seq_one_letter_code
_entity_poly.pdbx_strand_id
1 'polypeptide(L)'
;MWLTGRSVALIAAAVVSLLLAAIAGIPALLYVTGLCAGLVAVAVVLALLARPRLDLTRTVVPAIVEPDEVVEVEIRVGVRSGVPVVAGHWRDRLPSTVLGEATGTVPVTDGPYATVGYEVRGRRRGSHELGPFSVIVGDAFGLVQRSLSTSDRDRFIVLPRRSPLDVRVGPAGATDGATRLHPTSGLGQDDVIARPYLPGDALKRWHWKATAHHGEPMVRQEESELRPSVLVVLDADPRVHDQA
;
A
#
# COMPACT_ATOMS: atom_id res chain seq x y z
N MET A 1 -24.54 3.13 -17.23
CA MET A 1 -24.65 2.47 -18.54
C MET A 1 -24.84 3.56 -19.56
N TRP A 2 -24.11 3.52 -20.67
CA TRP A 2 -24.21 4.52 -21.72
C TRP A 2 -24.15 3.82 -23.09
N LEU A 3 -24.69 4.52 -24.08
CA LEU A 3 -24.68 4.14 -25.49
C LEU A 3 -23.34 4.58 -26.10
N THR A 4 -22.71 3.72 -26.88
CA THR A 4 -21.44 4.06 -27.56
C THR A 4 -21.71 4.77 -28.88
N GLY A 5 -20.68 5.39 -29.48
CA GLY A 5 -20.81 6.00 -30.81
C GLY A 5 -21.27 5.01 -31.90
N ARG A 6 -20.99 3.71 -31.74
CA ARG A 6 -21.47 2.65 -32.67
C ARG A 6 -22.99 2.51 -32.61
N SER A 7 -23.59 2.61 -31.43
CA SER A 7 -25.05 2.56 -31.29
C SER A 7 -25.72 3.77 -31.92
N VAL A 8 -25.14 4.97 -31.76
CA VAL A 8 -25.62 6.19 -32.41
C VAL A 8 -25.54 6.06 -33.94
N ALA A 9 -24.44 5.52 -34.46
CA ALA A 9 -24.28 5.28 -35.89
C ALA A 9 -25.32 4.28 -36.43
N LEU A 10 -25.60 3.18 -35.71
CA LEU A 10 -26.64 2.22 -36.10
C LEU A 10 -28.05 2.81 -36.04
N ILE A 11 -28.35 3.64 -35.02
CA ILE A 11 -29.62 4.34 -34.93
C ILE A 11 -29.77 5.32 -36.09
N ALA A 12 -28.72 6.10 -36.41
CA ALA A 12 -28.72 7.01 -37.54
C ALA A 12 -28.92 6.26 -38.87
N ALA A 13 -28.21 5.14 -39.07
CA ALA A 13 -28.39 4.29 -40.24
C ALA A 13 -29.82 3.73 -40.35
N ALA A 14 -30.42 3.31 -39.23
CA ALA A 14 -31.81 2.87 -39.20
C ALA A 14 -32.77 3.99 -39.60
N VAL A 15 -32.58 5.21 -39.07
CA VAL A 15 -33.41 6.38 -39.40
C VAL A 15 -33.27 6.77 -40.87
N VAL A 16 -32.04 6.85 -41.39
CA VAL A 16 -31.76 7.19 -42.80
C VAL A 16 -32.38 6.14 -43.72
N SER A 17 -32.22 4.85 -43.40
CA SER A 17 -32.80 3.75 -44.17
C SER A 17 -34.34 3.82 -44.17
N LEU A 18 -34.96 4.16 -43.05
CA LEU A 18 -36.40 4.32 -42.94
C LEU A 18 -36.92 5.48 -43.79
N LEU A 19 -36.24 6.63 -43.75
CA LEU A 19 -36.60 7.80 -44.56
C LEU A 19 -36.47 7.51 -46.05
N LEU A 20 -35.37 6.87 -46.47
CA LEU A 20 -35.18 6.44 -47.85
C LEU A 20 -36.22 5.41 -48.30
N ALA A 21 -36.60 4.47 -47.44
CA ALA A 21 -37.68 3.52 -47.74
C ALA A 21 -39.01 4.25 -48.01
N ALA A 22 -39.33 5.26 -47.21
CA ALA A 22 -40.54 6.06 -47.33
C ALA A 22 -40.56 6.95 -48.59
N ILE A 23 -39.42 7.60 -48.90
CA ILE A 23 -39.31 8.53 -50.04
C ILE A 23 -39.17 7.78 -51.36
N ALA A 24 -38.28 6.76 -51.42
CA ALA A 24 -38.00 6.02 -52.66
C ALA A 24 -38.98 4.87 -52.90
N GLY A 25 -39.82 4.52 -51.93
CA GLY A 25 -40.80 3.43 -52.03
C GLY A 25 -40.18 2.03 -52.12
N ILE A 26 -38.93 1.87 -51.68
CA ILE A 26 -38.19 0.60 -51.76
C ILE A 26 -38.43 -0.18 -50.46
N PRO A 27 -39.28 -1.23 -50.45
CA PRO A 27 -39.61 -1.96 -49.23
C PRO A 27 -38.41 -2.71 -48.64
N ALA A 28 -37.39 -3.01 -49.45
CA ALA A 28 -36.18 -3.69 -49.00
C ALA A 28 -35.43 -2.93 -47.88
N LEU A 29 -35.52 -1.60 -47.83
CA LEU A 29 -34.88 -0.78 -46.80
C LEU A 29 -35.57 -0.87 -45.43
N LEU A 30 -36.81 -1.38 -45.37
CA LEU A 30 -37.47 -1.68 -44.10
C LEU A 30 -36.78 -2.84 -43.37
N TYR A 31 -36.25 -3.83 -44.10
CA TYR A 31 -35.48 -4.92 -43.49
C TYR A 31 -34.18 -4.42 -42.86
N VAL A 32 -33.47 -3.49 -43.51
CA VAL A 32 -32.25 -2.87 -42.97
C VAL A 32 -32.57 -2.07 -41.71
N THR A 33 -33.65 -1.29 -41.73
CA THR A 33 -34.14 -0.55 -40.56
C THR A 33 -34.44 -1.49 -39.41
N GLY A 34 -35.19 -2.56 -39.67
CA GLY A 34 -35.55 -3.56 -38.67
C GLY A 34 -34.33 -4.28 -38.10
N LEU A 35 -33.34 -4.62 -38.93
CA LEU A 35 -32.10 -5.24 -38.49
C LEU A 35 -31.29 -4.31 -37.57
N CYS A 36 -31.05 -3.07 -37.98
CA CYS A 36 -30.29 -2.11 -37.17
C CYS A 36 -31.01 -1.78 -35.85
N ALA A 37 -32.31 -1.49 -35.91
CA ALA A 37 -33.11 -1.19 -34.72
C ALA A 37 -33.22 -2.41 -33.79
N GLY A 38 -33.45 -3.60 -34.37
CA GLY A 38 -33.53 -4.86 -33.64
C GLY A 38 -32.23 -5.20 -32.93
N LEU A 39 -31.08 -5.02 -33.59
CA LEU A 39 -29.77 -5.30 -33.01
C LEU A 39 -29.45 -4.36 -31.83
N VAL A 40 -29.81 -3.07 -31.93
CA VAL A 40 -29.71 -2.13 -30.80
C VAL A 40 -30.67 -2.51 -29.67
N ALA A 41 -31.93 -2.87 -29.99
CA ALA A 41 -32.91 -3.28 -29.00
C ALA A 41 -32.47 -4.53 -28.24
N VAL A 42 -31.97 -5.56 -28.95
CA VAL A 42 -31.42 -6.78 -28.35
C VAL A 42 -30.22 -6.45 -27.45
N ALA A 43 -29.28 -5.62 -27.91
CA ALA A 43 -28.13 -5.23 -27.10
C ALA A 43 -28.55 -4.51 -25.81
N VAL A 44 -29.52 -3.61 -25.87
CA VAL A 44 -30.06 -2.91 -24.69
C VAL A 44 -30.76 -3.89 -23.74
N VAL A 45 -31.60 -4.80 -24.26
CA VAL A 45 -32.29 -5.82 -23.44
C VAL A 45 -31.28 -6.74 -22.75
N LEU A 46 -30.27 -7.24 -23.47
CA LEU A 46 -29.21 -8.06 -22.89
C LEU A 46 -28.43 -7.30 -21.81
N ALA A 47 -28.10 -6.03 -22.04
CA ALA A 47 -27.39 -5.22 -21.05
C ALA A 47 -28.22 -4.96 -19.77
N LEU A 48 -29.55 -4.82 -19.89
CA LEU A 48 -30.45 -4.69 -18.75
C LEU A 48 -30.57 -6.00 -17.96
N LEU A 49 -30.52 -7.15 -18.64
CA LEU A 49 -30.60 -8.48 -18.04
C LEU A 49 -29.26 -8.94 -17.42
N ALA A 50 -28.12 -8.56 -18.01
CA ALA A 50 -26.79 -9.04 -17.64
C ALA A 50 -26.44 -8.83 -16.16
N ARG A 51 -26.85 -7.68 -15.58
CA ARG A 51 -26.56 -7.26 -14.18
C ARG A 51 -25.17 -7.71 -13.67
N PRO A 52 -24.09 -7.34 -14.37
CA PRO A 52 -22.77 -7.88 -14.07
C PRO A 52 -22.27 -7.41 -12.70
N ARG A 53 -21.61 -8.32 -11.98
CA ARG A 53 -20.95 -8.08 -10.71
C ARG A 53 -19.45 -8.28 -10.86
N LEU A 54 -18.69 -7.41 -10.22
CA LEU A 54 -17.25 -7.44 -10.20
C LEU A 54 -16.77 -8.23 -8.98
N ASP A 55 -15.94 -9.23 -9.21
CA ASP A 55 -15.22 -9.99 -8.19
C ASP A 55 -13.74 -9.67 -8.37
N LEU A 56 -13.10 -9.16 -7.33
CA LEU A 56 -11.74 -8.64 -7.41
C LEU A 56 -10.92 -9.18 -6.25
N THR A 57 -9.71 -9.63 -6.56
CA THR A 57 -8.69 -9.93 -5.57
C THR A 57 -7.41 -9.23 -6.00
N ARG A 58 -6.86 -8.40 -5.12
CA ARG A 58 -5.61 -7.69 -5.36
C ARG A 58 -4.53 -8.23 -4.43
N THR A 59 -3.35 -8.39 -4.98
CA THR A 59 -2.13 -8.77 -4.27
C THR A 59 -1.11 -7.67 -4.48
N VAL A 60 -0.55 -7.14 -3.39
CA VAL A 60 0.43 -6.05 -3.42
C VAL A 60 1.73 -6.56 -2.80
N VAL A 61 2.80 -6.59 -3.59
CA VAL A 61 4.10 -7.14 -3.17
C VAL A 61 5.23 -6.22 -3.66
N PRO A 62 6.09 -5.70 -2.77
CA PRO A 62 6.05 -5.78 -1.31
C PRO A 62 4.99 -4.84 -0.70
N ALA A 63 4.45 -5.19 0.48
CA ALA A 63 3.53 -4.30 1.21
C ALA A 63 4.24 -3.15 1.95
N ILE A 64 5.55 -3.28 2.20
CA ILE A 64 6.39 -2.29 2.86
C ILE A 64 7.64 -2.11 2.01
N VAL A 65 7.92 -0.86 1.62
CA VAL A 65 9.00 -0.52 0.69
C VAL A 65 9.77 0.71 1.14
N GLU A 66 11.01 0.83 0.69
CA GLU A 66 11.78 2.07 0.78
C GLU A 66 11.30 3.09 -0.28
N PRO A 67 11.62 4.39 -0.11
CA PRO A 67 11.25 5.39 -1.11
C PRO A 67 11.82 5.07 -2.49
N ASP A 68 11.00 5.27 -3.53
CA ASP A 68 11.31 5.00 -4.95
C ASP A 68 11.49 3.51 -5.32
N GLU A 69 11.33 2.57 -4.37
CA GLU A 69 11.31 1.13 -4.65
C GLU A 69 10.00 0.72 -5.36
N VAL A 70 10.10 -0.33 -6.19
CA VAL A 70 9.01 -0.84 -7.02
C VAL A 70 8.09 -1.72 -6.19
N VAL A 71 6.78 -1.44 -6.27
CA VAL A 71 5.72 -2.30 -5.76
C VAL A 71 4.98 -2.89 -6.96
N GLU A 72 4.95 -4.21 -7.04
CA GLU A 72 4.16 -4.94 -8.02
C GLU A 72 2.75 -5.15 -7.47
N VAL A 73 1.76 -4.79 -8.28
CA VAL A 73 0.35 -4.97 -7.97
C VAL A 73 -0.24 -5.93 -8.98
N GLU A 74 -0.64 -7.11 -8.52
CA GLU A 74 -1.37 -8.10 -9.31
C GLU A 74 -2.86 -8.03 -8.95
N ILE A 75 -3.74 -7.95 -9.94
CA ILE A 75 -5.18 -7.95 -9.77
C ILE A 75 -5.78 -9.10 -10.56
N ARG A 76 -6.50 -9.97 -9.85
CA ARG A 76 -7.37 -10.97 -10.46
C ARG A 76 -8.78 -10.41 -10.52
N VAL A 77 -9.26 -10.26 -11.74
CA VAL A 77 -10.54 -9.64 -12.06
C VAL A 77 -11.48 -10.71 -12.62
N GLY A 78 -12.59 -10.94 -11.94
CA GLY A 78 -13.69 -11.79 -12.40
C GLY A 78 -14.93 -10.95 -12.65
N VAL A 79 -15.60 -11.17 -13.79
CA VAL A 79 -16.88 -10.52 -14.09
C VAL A 79 -17.95 -11.60 -14.14
N ARG A 80 -18.83 -11.62 -13.14
CA ARG A 80 -19.95 -12.57 -13.09
C ARG A 80 -21.21 -11.91 -13.63
N SER A 81 -21.80 -12.52 -14.65
CA SER A 81 -22.97 -11.98 -15.36
C SER A 81 -23.90 -13.12 -15.76
N GLY A 82 -25.21 -12.88 -15.82
CA GLY A 82 -26.19 -13.85 -16.32
C GLY A 82 -26.16 -14.02 -17.84
N VAL A 83 -25.49 -13.11 -18.55
CA VAL A 83 -25.33 -13.07 -20.01
C VAL A 83 -23.86 -12.83 -20.33
N PRO A 84 -23.30 -13.37 -21.43
CA PRO A 84 -21.93 -13.08 -21.85
C PRO A 84 -21.69 -11.57 -21.99
N VAL A 85 -20.64 -11.07 -21.32
CA VAL A 85 -20.18 -9.68 -21.39
C VAL A 85 -18.69 -9.66 -21.73
N VAL A 86 -18.27 -8.63 -22.44
CA VAL A 86 -16.86 -8.40 -22.77
C VAL A 86 -16.30 -7.38 -21.79
N ALA A 87 -15.31 -7.80 -21.01
CA ALA A 87 -14.52 -6.89 -20.19
C ALA A 87 -13.52 -6.14 -21.08
N GLY A 88 -13.49 -4.81 -20.95
CA GLY A 88 -12.67 -3.94 -21.77
C GLY A 88 -11.57 -3.26 -20.96
N HIS A 89 -11.56 -1.94 -21.00
CA HIS A 89 -10.56 -1.14 -20.33
C HIS A 89 -10.78 -1.12 -18.80
N TRP A 90 -9.71 -1.29 -18.05
CA TRP A 90 -9.68 -1.16 -16.60
C TRP A 90 -8.80 0.02 -16.18
N ARG A 91 -9.11 0.56 -15.02
CA ARG A 91 -8.36 1.62 -14.36
C ARG A 91 -8.43 1.41 -12.86
N ASP A 92 -7.27 1.46 -12.22
CA ASP A 92 -7.13 1.53 -10.78
C ASP A 92 -6.73 2.95 -10.36
N ARG A 93 -7.38 3.52 -9.35
CA ARG A 93 -7.08 4.90 -8.93
C ARG A 93 -5.84 4.91 -8.03
N LEU A 94 -4.87 5.75 -8.40
CA LEU A 94 -3.66 6.00 -7.62
C LEU A 94 -3.74 7.38 -6.95
N PRO A 95 -3.24 7.54 -5.71
CA PRO A 95 -3.10 8.84 -5.07
C PRO A 95 -1.97 9.64 -5.71
N SER A 96 -2.03 10.96 -5.63
CA SER A 96 -1.06 11.87 -6.29
C SER A 96 0.38 11.72 -5.78
N THR A 97 0.58 11.05 -4.65
CA THR A 97 1.88 10.76 -4.04
C THR A 97 2.57 9.51 -4.59
N VAL A 98 1.85 8.72 -5.40
CA VAL A 98 2.32 7.46 -5.97
C VAL A 98 2.55 7.66 -7.47
N LEU A 99 3.71 7.21 -7.93
CA LEU A 99 4.10 7.22 -9.34
C LEU A 99 3.79 5.86 -9.96
N GLY A 100 3.16 5.88 -11.14
CA GLY A 100 2.82 4.68 -11.89
C GLY A 100 1.61 4.92 -12.77
N GLU A 101 1.35 3.98 -13.68
CA GLU A 101 0.16 3.97 -14.52
C GLU A 101 -0.62 2.68 -14.28
N ALA A 102 -1.78 2.81 -13.64
CA ALA A 102 -2.64 1.68 -13.31
C ALA A 102 -3.86 1.66 -14.23
N THR A 103 -3.62 1.52 -15.53
CA THR A 103 -4.66 1.45 -16.56
C THR A 103 -4.28 0.41 -17.61
N GLY A 104 -5.25 -0.24 -18.22
CA GLY A 104 -4.97 -1.27 -19.21
C GLY A 104 -6.22 -1.93 -19.75
N THR A 105 -6.07 -2.98 -20.54
CA THR A 105 -7.20 -3.77 -21.06
C THR A 105 -7.21 -5.13 -20.39
N VAL A 106 -8.39 -5.64 -20.06
CA VAL A 106 -8.54 -6.99 -19.51
C VAL A 106 -8.22 -7.99 -20.62
N PRO A 107 -7.26 -8.90 -20.44
CA PRO A 107 -6.94 -9.90 -21.45
C PRO A 107 -8.10 -10.87 -21.61
N VAL A 108 -8.31 -11.35 -22.83
CA VAL A 108 -9.26 -12.43 -23.09
C VAL A 108 -8.67 -13.70 -22.47
N THR A 109 -9.46 -14.35 -21.63
CA THR A 109 -9.07 -15.58 -20.94
C THR A 109 -10.21 -16.59 -21.04
N ASP A 110 -9.86 -17.86 -21.08
CA ASP A 110 -10.83 -18.97 -21.07
C ASP A 110 -11.35 -19.26 -19.66
N GLY A 111 -10.71 -18.69 -18.63
CA GLY A 111 -11.08 -18.85 -17.23
C GLY A 111 -12.12 -17.84 -16.73
N PRO A 112 -12.67 -18.05 -15.52
CA PRO A 112 -13.60 -17.10 -14.89
C PRO A 112 -12.92 -15.82 -14.38
N TYR A 113 -11.58 -15.79 -14.31
CA TYR A 113 -10.78 -14.66 -13.85
C TYR A 113 -9.67 -14.36 -14.84
N ALA A 114 -9.45 -13.07 -15.10
CA ALA A 114 -8.30 -12.55 -15.83
C ALA A 114 -7.33 -11.90 -14.85
N THR A 115 -6.04 -12.09 -15.06
CA THR A 115 -4.98 -11.43 -14.26
C THR A 115 -4.46 -10.22 -15.01
N VAL A 116 -4.39 -9.08 -14.34
CA VAL A 116 -3.74 -7.85 -14.81
C VAL A 116 -2.75 -7.37 -13.76
N GLY A 117 -1.63 -6.79 -14.18
CA GLY A 117 -0.61 -6.31 -13.26
C GLY A 117 -0.11 -4.93 -13.64
N TYR A 118 0.34 -4.17 -12.65
CA TYR A 118 1.02 -2.88 -12.86
C TYR A 118 2.03 -2.62 -11.75
N GLU A 119 2.98 -1.72 -12.03
CA GLU A 119 3.98 -1.28 -11.06
C GLU A 119 3.67 0.12 -10.54
N VAL A 120 3.93 0.33 -9.25
CA VAL A 120 3.89 1.65 -8.63
C VAL A 120 5.11 1.91 -7.76
N ARG A 121 5.42 3.19 -7.53
CA ARG A 121 6.52 3.65 -6.68
C ARG A 121 6.03 4.77 -5.78
N GLY A 122 6.31 4.70 -4.48
CA GLY A 122 5.96 5.74 -3.52
C GLY A 122 7.16 6.61 -3.15
N ARG A 123 7.04 7.94 -3.27
CA ARG A 123 8.14 8.88 -2.96
C ARG A 123 8.15 9.40 -1.54
N ARG A 124 6.96 9.69 -1.00
CA ARG A 124 6.80 10.23 0.34
C ARG A 124 6.53 9.10 1.32
N ARG A 125 7.18 9.17 2.49
CA ARG A 125 6.90 8.25 3.61
C ARG A 125 5.42 8.25 3.97
N GLY A 126 4.91 7.11 4.41
CA GLY A 126 3.52 6.98 4.86
C GLY A 126 2.78 5.81 4.19
N SER A 127 1.50 5.70 4.50
CA SER A 127 0.62 4.69 3.89
C SER A 127 -0.05 5.27 2.65
N HIS A 128 0.00 4.52 1.54
CA HIS A 128 -0.65 4.90 0.29
C HIS A 128 -1.71 3.87 -0.05
N GLU A 129 -2.95 4.33 -0.27
CA GLU A 129 -4.07 3.48 -0.68
C GLU A 129 -4.10 3.33 -2.21
N LEU A 130 -4.31 2.10 -2.68
CA LEU A 130 -4.55 1.75 -4.07
C LEU A 130 -6.04 1.47 -4.26
N GLY A 131 -6.65 2.09 -5.26
CA GLY A 131 -8.08 1.96 -5.53
C GLY A 131 -8.88 3.25 -5.39
N PRO A 132 -10.17 3.21 -5.74
CA PRO A 132 -10.93 2.04 -6.19
C PRO A 132 -10.58 1.55 -7.61
N PHE A 133 -10.68 0.24 -7.83
CA PHE A 133 -10.54 -0.36 -9.16
C PHE A 133 -11.86 -0.28 -9.94
N SER A 134 -11.76 0.01 -11.23
CA SER A 134 -12.88 0.12 -12.15
C SER A 134 -12.61 -0.58 -13.48
N VAL A 135 -13.64 -1.19 -14.06
CA VAL A 135 -13.59 -1.83 -15.37
C VAL A 135 -14.81 -1.45 -16.19
N ILE A 136 -14.60 -1.22 -17.49
CA ILE A 136 -15.68 -1.03 -18.45
C ILE A 136 -16.04 -2.39 -19.02
N VAL A 137 -17.31 -2.78 -18.86
CA VAL A 137 -17.88 -3.99 -19.47
C VAL A 137 -18.89 -3.58 -20.53
N GLY A 138 -18.97 -4.33 -21.61
CA GLY A 138 -19.90 -4.09 -22.71
C GLY A 138 -20.45 -5.38 -23.32
N ASP A 139 -21.37 -5.23 -24.26
CA ASP A 139 -21.83 -6.32 -25.10
C ASP A 139 -20.83 -6.64 -26.23
N ALA A 140 -21.01 -7.79 -26.89
CA ALA A 140 -20.12 -8.26 -27.97
C ALA A 140 -20.09 -7.35 -29.21
N PHE A 141 -21.13 -6.55 -29.45
CA PHE A 141 -21.21 -5.56 -30.53
C PHE A 141 -20.66 -4.19 -30.09
N GLY A 142 -20.37 -4.01 -28.81
CA GLY A 142 -19.87 -2.77 -28.23
C GLY A 142 -20.84 -1.61 -28.36
N LEU A 143 -22.16 -1.87 -28.33
CA LEU A 143 -23.21 -0.84 -28.47
C LEU A 143 -23.56 -0.18 -27.15
N VAL A 144 -23.50 -0.96 -26.09
CA VAL A 144 -23.79 -0.58 -24.72
C VAL A 144 -22.58 -0.87 -23.86
N GLN A 145 -22.19 0.10 -23.06
CA GLN A 145 -21.13 -0.04 -22.09
C GLN A 145 -21.59 0.36 -20.70
N ARG A 146 -20.96 -0.23 -19.69
CA ARG A 146 -21.19 0.06 -18.29
C ARG A 146 -19.87 0.02 -17.54
N SER A 147 -19.65 1.00 -16.67
CA SER A 147 -18.56 0.96 -15.71
C SER A 147 -19.01 0.18 -14.47
N LEU A 148 -18.17 -0.77 -14.05
CA LEU A 148 -18.23 -1.44 -12.76
C LEU A 148 -17.05 -0.95 -11.94
N SER A 149 -17.28 -0.73 -10.65
CA SER A 149 -16.23 -0.33 -9.71
C SER A 149 -16.40 -1.09 -8.40
N THR A 150 -15.29 -1.47 -7.78
CA THR A 150 -15.30 -1.95 -6.40
C THR A 150 -14.97 -0.80 -5.45
N SER A 151 -15.48 -0.87 -4.22
CA SER A 151 -15.04 0.01 -3.12
C SER A 151 -13.75 -0.47 -2.46
N ASP A 152 -13.28 -1.68 -2.78
CA ASP A 152 -12.11 -2.29 -2.15
C ASP A 152 -10.85 -1.45 -2.40
N ARG A 153 -10.05 -1.35 -1.33
CA ARG A 153 -8.78 -0.64 -1.31
C ARG A 153 -7.76 -1.48 -0.57
N ASP A 154 -6.56 -1.52 -1.10
CA ASP A 154 -5.39 -2.04 -0.41
C ASP A 154 -4.40 -0.92 -0.21
N ARG A 155 -3.37 -1.19 0.58
CA ARG A 155 -2.35 -0.19 0.87
C ARG A 155 -0.98 -0.81 0.89
N PHE A 156 0.01 0.01 0.56
CA PHE A 156 1.40 -0.26 0.85
C PHE A 156 1.98 0.89 1.69
N ILE A 157 3.09 0.61 2.37
CA ILE A 157 3.74 1.54 3.29
C ILE A 157 5.11 1.89 2.74
N VAL A 158 5.37 3.19 2.57
CA VAL A 158 6.69 3.71 2.26
C VAL A 158 7.38 4.09 3.56
N LEU A 159 8.50 3.44 3.84
CA LEU A 159 9.35 3.70 5.00
C LEU A 159 9.99 5.09 4.92
N PRO A 160 10.38 5.68 6.05
CA PRO A 160 11.22 6.87 6.03
C PRO A 160 12.58 6.57 5.38
N ARG A 161 13.18 7.58 4.73
CA ARG A 161 14.57 7.50 4.24
C ARG A 161 15.49 7.22 5.42
N ARG A 162 16.30 6.17 5.31
CA ARG A 162 17.28 5.79 6.32
C ARG A 162 18.63 6.37 5.91
N SER A 163 19.18 7.24 6.75
CA SER A 163 20.56 7.70 6.60
C SER A 163 21.47 6.83 7.46
N PRO A 164 22.56 6.25 6.92
CA PRO A 164 23.54 5.59 7.75
C PRO A 164 24.13 6.60 8.73
N LEU A 165 24.12 6.25 10.01
CA LEU A 165 24.71 7.03 11.07
C LEU A 165 26.09 6.45 11.37
N ASP A 166 27.17 7.16 11.04
CA ASP A 166 28.52 6.80 11.49
C ASP A 166 28.69 7.22 12.95
N VAL A 167 28.00 6.52 13.84
CA VAL A 167 28.17 6.68 15.29
C VAL A 167 29.19 5.65 15.73
N ARG A 168 30.42 6.12 15.98
CA ARG A 168 31.43 5.34 16.69
C ARG A 168 31.04 5.28 18.16
N VAL A 169 30.17 4.32 18.49
CA VAL A 169 29.97 3.93 19.88
C VAL A 169 31.25 3.21 20.27
N GLY A 170 32.12 3.87 21.04
CA GLY A 170 33.24 3.19 21.70
C GLY A 170 32.72 1.98 22.48
N PRO A 171 33.53 0.95 22.74
CA PRO A 171 33.10 -0.18 23.57
C PRO A 171 32.44 0.37 24.83
N ALA A 172 31.29 -0.18 25.24
CA ALA A 172 30.57 0.28 26.43
C ALA A 172 31.55 0.39 27.61
N GLY A 173 31.97 1.62 27.94
CA GLY A 173 33.04 1.90 28.90
C GLY A 173 34.21 2.76 28.42
N ALA A 174 34.43 2.93 27.11
CA ALA A 174 35.47 3.82 26.57
C ALA A 174 34.88 5.20 26.26
N THR A 175 34.56 5.94 27.32
CA THR A 175 34.59 7.41 27.20
C THR A 175 35.94 7.85 27.72
N ASP A 176 36.75 8.46 26.85
CA ASP A 176 37.89 9.28 27.26
C ASP A 176 37.44 10.15 28.44
N GLY A 177 38.25 10.22 29.48
CA GLY A 177 37.93 10.67 30.85
C GLY A 177 37.47 12.12 31.04
N ALA A 178 36.74 12.70 30.09
CA ALA A 178 36.17 14.04 30.13
C ALA A 178 34.64 14.07 30.28
N THR A 179 33.92 12.96 30.16
CA THR A 179 32.48 12.94 30.45
C THR A 179 32.26 12.56 31.90
N ARG A 180 32.13 13.56 32.78
CA ARG A 180 31.67 13.36 34.16
C ARG A 180 30.25 12.81 34.13
N LEU A 181 30.12 11.49 34.05
CA LEU A 181 28.89 10.78 34.36
C LEU A 181 28.51 11.21 35.78
N HIS A 182 27.44 11.99 35.91
CA HIS A 182 26.90 12.30 37.21
C HIS A 182 26.30 11.01 37.77
N PRO A 183 26.77 10.50 38.92
CA PRO A 183 26.06 9.44 39.60
C PRO A 183 24.72 10.04 40.03
N THR A 184 23.66 9.68 39.30
CA THR A 184 22.30 9.98 39.74
C THR A 184 22.09 9.12 40.98
N SER A 185 22.10 9.76 42.15
CA SER A 185 21.72 9.13 43.42
C SER A 185 20.23 8.80 43.35
N GLY A 186 19.90 7.67 42.74
CA GLY A 186 18.53 7.28 42.41
C GLY A 186 18.29 5.82 42.77
N LEU A 187 17.89 5.60 44.02
CA LEU A 187 16.99 4.54 44.50
C LEU A 187 16.96 3.26 43.62
N GLY A 188 18.04 2.51 43.66
CA GLY A 188 18.13 1.10 43.26
C GLY A 188 19.13 0.48 44.22
N GLN A 189 18.81 -0.69 44.78
CA GLN A 189 19.66 -1.39 45.75
C GLN A 189 21.12 -1.36 45.26
N ASP A 190 22.01 -0.70 46.01
CA ASP A 190 23.44 -0.84 45.81
C ASP A 190 23.71 -2.35 45.77
N ASP A 191 24.11 -2.89 44.62
CA ASP A 191 24.45 -4.30 44.48
C ASP A 191 25.84 -4.48 45.12
N VAL A 192 25.84 -4.46 46.45
CA VAL A 192 27.06 -4.45 47.25
C VAL A 192 27.61 -5.87 47.26
N ILE A 193 28.58 -6.12 46.38
CA ILE A 193 29.40 -7.32 46.47
C ILE A 193 30.28 -7.20 47.72
N ALA A 194 30.07 -8.08 48.69
CA ALA A 194 30.92 -8.16 49.87
C ALA A 194 32.20 -8.92 49.52
N ARG A 195 33.37 -8.29 49.70
CA ARG A 195 34.67 -8.95 49.55
C ARG A 195 35.46 -8.97 50.87
N PRO A 196 36.41 -9.91 51.04
CA PRO A 196 37.33 -9.89 52.17
C PRO A 196 38.08 -8.56 52.27
N TYR A 197 38.25 -8.08 53.50
CA TYR A 197 39.06 -6.91 53.82
C TYR A 197 40.52 -7.14 53.42
N LEU A 198 41.09 -6.17 52.71
CA LEU A 198 42.53 -6.09 52.45
C LEU A 198 43.14 -4.93 53.25
N PRO A 199 44.37 -5.09 53.80
CA PRO A 199 45.06 -3.99 54.47
C PRO A 199 45.16 -2.75 53.57
N GLY A 200 44.52 -1.66 53.98
CA GLY A 200 44.41 -0.42 53.19
C GLY A 200 42.97 -0.02 52.86
N ASP A 201 42.01 -0.93 53.04
CA ASP A 201 40.60 -0.60 52.92
C ASP A 201 40.11 0.31 54.05
N ALA A 202 39.22 1.25 53.73
CA ALA A 202 38.68 2.16 54.72
C ALA A 202 37.66 1.44 55.63
N LEU A 203 37.91 1.44 56.95
CA LEU A 203 37.04 0.81 57.97
C LEU A 203 35.57 1.28 57.91
N LYS A 204 35.31 2.50 57.41
CA LYS A 204 33.94 3.01 57.22
C LYS A 204 33.09 2.18 56.24
N ARG A 205 33.72 1.37 55.39
CA ARG A 205 33.07 0.51 54.40
C ARG A 205 32.83 -0.92 54.91
N TRP A 206 32.97 -1.17 56.21
CA TRP A 206 32.73 -2.49 56.79
C TRP A 206 31.28 -2.94 56.60
N HIS A 207 31.11 -4.10 55.98
CA HIS A 207 29.82 -4.75 55.85
C HIS A 207 29.53 -5.66 57.06
N TRP A 208 28.99 -5.10 58.15
CA TRP A 208 28.73 -5.84 59.40
C TRP A 208 27.90 -7.11 59.20
N LYS A 209 26.82 -7.06 58.39
CA LYS A 209 25.97 -8.23 58.14
C LYS A 209 26.71 -9.38 57.44
N ALA A 210 27.51 -9.10 56.41
CA ALA A 210 28.33 -10.11 55.72
C ALA A 210 29.46 -10.62 56.63
N THR A 211 30.07 -9.72 57.41
CA THR A 211 31.10 -10.08 58.41
C THR A 211 30.56 -11.03 59.47
N ALA A 212 29.35 -10.77 59.98
CA ALA A 212 28.71 -11.64 60.96
C ALA A 212 28.38 -13.02 60.39
N HIS A 213 28.08 -13.12 59.09
CA HIS A 213 27.76 -14.39 58.44
C HIS A 213 29.00 -15.19 58.03
N HIS A 214 30.06 -14.53 57.58
CA HIS A 214 31.29 -15.17 57.10
C HIS A 214 32.35 -15.37 58.19
N GLY A 215 32.24 -14.65 59.32
CA GLY A 215 33.19 -14.74 60.44
C GLY A 215 34.52 -14.02 60.20
N GLU A 216 34.69 -13.36 59.06
CA GLU A 216 35.87 -12.56 58.70
C GLU A 216 35.47 -11.12 58.29
N PRO A 217 36.37 -10.12 58.45
CA PRO A 217 36.07 -8.74 58.06
C PRO A 217 35.74 -8.61 56.57
N MET A 218 34.50 -8.22 56.27
CA MET A 218 34.02 -8.00 54.90
C MET A 218 33.84 -6.50 54.61
N VAL A 219 34.22 -6.06 53.42
CA VAL A 219 34.11 -4.67 52.98
C VAL A 219 33.09 -4.57 51.84
N ARG A 220 32.30 -3.49 51.84
CA ARG A 220 31.39 -3.11 50.75
C ARG A 220 32.23 -2.67 49.54
N GLN A 221 32.19 -3.43 48.46
CA GLN A 221 32.74 -2.98 47.18
C GLN A 221 31.63 -2.23 46.42
N GLU A 222 31.86 -0.94 46.18
CA GLU A 222 31.03 -0.12 45.30
C GLU A 222 31.40 -0.46 43.85
N GLU A 223 30.53 -1.16 43.13
CA GLU A 223 30.65 -1.28 41.68
C GLU A 223 30.08 0.00 41.05
N SER A 224 30.93 0.77 40.37
CA SER A 224 30.48 1.95 39.66
C SER A 224 29.79 1.50 38.37
N GLU A 225 28.47 1.38 38.40
CA GLU A 225 27.68 1.16 37.18
C GLU A 225 27.89 2.34 36.21
N LEU A 226 28.62 2.08 35.11
CA LEU A 226 28.63 2.99 33.98
C LEU A 226 27.28 2.85 33.27
N ARG A 227 26.39 3.83 33.45
CA ARG A 227 25.16 3.94 32.69
C ARG A 227 25.41 4.81 31.47
N PRO A 228 25.71 4.23 30.28
CA PRO A 228 25.81 5.02 29.08
C PRO A 228 24.48 5.71 28.82
N SER A 229 24.48 7.04 28.78
CA SER A 229 23.32 7.83 28.36
C SER A 229 23.56 8.32 26.94
N VAL A 230 22.52 8.26 26.11
CA VAL A 230 22.55 8.76 24.73
C VAL A 230 21.54 9.90 24.64
N LEU A 231 21.99 11.07 24.19
CA LEU A 231 21.12 12.19 23.87
C LEU A 231 20.89 12.22 22.37
N VAL A 232 19.62 12.10 21.95
CA VAL A 232 19.22 12.29 20.56
C VAL A 232 18.59 13.67 20.43
N VAL A 233 19.23 14.55 19.66
CA VAL A 233 18.68 15.87 19.32
C VAL A 233 18.12 15.80 17.90
N LEU A 234 16.82 16.05 17.77
CA LEU A 234 16.14 16.09 16.48
C LEU A 234 16.00 17.53 16.02
N ASP A 235 16.56 17.86 14.87
CA ASP A 235 16.24 19.11 14.18
C ASP A 235 14.85 18.97 13.54
N ALA A 236 13.92 19.83 13.92
CA ALA A 236 12.54 19.80 13.45
C ALA A 236 12.28 20.77 12.28
N ASP A 237 13.29 21.48 11.75
CA ASP A 237 13.08 22.40 10.63
C ASP A 237 12.85 21.63 9.30
N PRO A 238 11.63 21.64 8.72
CA PRO A 238 11.33 20.91 7.49
C PRO A 238 12.14 21.39 6.28
N ARG A 239 12.67 22.63 6.28
CA ARG A 239 13.44 23.18 5.15
C ARG A 239 14.80 22.52 4.97
N VAL A 240 15.38 22.03 6.07
CA VAL A 240 16.67 21.33 6.07
C VAL A 240 16.50 19.90 5.54
N HIS A 241 15.32 19.30 5.73
CA HIS A 241 15.08 17.86 5.48
C HIS A 241 14.41 17.54 4.13
N ASP A 242 13.73 18.50 3.47
CA ASP A 242 13.04 18.28 2.19
C ASP A 242 13.96 18.38 0.95
N GLN A 243 15.26 18.71 1.11
CA GLN A 243 16.22 18.91 0.01
C GLN A 243 17.12 17.70 -0.32
N ALA A 244 17.04 16.61 0.45
CA ALA A 244 17.79 15.37 0.22
C ALA A 244 16.88 14.30 -0.38
#